data_AF-A0A2S3X9W4-F1
#
_entry.id   AF-A0A2S3X9W4-F1
#
_cell.length_a   1.000
_cell.length_b   1.000
_cell.length_c   1.000
_cell.angle_alpha   90.00
_cell.angle_beta   90.00
_cell.angle_gamma   90.00
#
_symmetry.space_group_name_H-M   'P 1'
#
loop_
_entity.id
_entity.type
_entity.pdbx_description
1 polymer ?
#
loop_
_entity_poly.entity_id
_entity_poly.type
_entity_poly.pdbx_seq_one_letter_code
_entity_poly.pdbx_strand_id
1 'polypeptide(L)'
;MNAVSSISQIAGLMADPKRSAMLWALIDGTPRPTDELAMMTGLTSSSACAHLSLLSSAGLLRLESRGRKRYFRLATPQVGVAVEALASVQLVSERGLRTEVLQLPMSMRRARRCGEHLGGELAGELYHRLVVAGWLEVSGRELLVSEKGRTQLAAIGVYIDALASRRHCVICHCDEWSDQGPHLGGSLGQALLKLFLQSGWIREPEGTRVLQISAEGVQQINRIARTTTLQVG
;
A
#
# COMPACT_ATOMS: atom_id res chain seq x y z
N MET A 1 -11.45 23.52 -17.03
CA MET A 1 -11.76 22.53 -18.10
C MET A 1 -10.59 21.59 -18.38
N ASN A 2 -9.34 22.05 -18.43
CA ASN A 2 -8.15 21.21 -18.73
C ASN A 2 -7.86 20.08 -17.72
N ALA A 3 -8.20 20.26 -16.43
CA ALA A 3 -8.01 19.20 -15.42
C ALA A 3 -9.03 18.05 -15.59
N VAL A 4 -10.27 18.37 -15.99
CA VAL A 4 -11.32 17.37 -16.19
C VAL A 4 -11.04 16.52 -17.44
N SER A 5 -10.50 17.12 -18.51
CA SER A 5 -10.05 16.36 -19.69
C SER A 5 -8.91 15.39 -19.37
N SER A 6 -8.00 15.75 -18.45
CA SER A 6 -6.93 14.86 -18.00
C SER A 6 -7.45 13.63 -17.27
N ILE A 7 -8.51 13.78 -16.45
CA ILE A 7 -9.14 12.65 -15.75
C ILE A 7 -9.81 11.70 -16.76
N SER A 8 -10.61 12.23 -17.69
CA SER A 8 -11.28 11.41 -18.71
C SER A 8 -10.32 10.65 -19.61
N GLN A 9 -9.17 11.25 -19.96
CA GLN A 9 -8.12 10.58 -20.73
C GLN A 9 -7.51 9.39 -19.98
N ILE A 10 -7.13 9.59 -18.71
CA ILE A 10 -6.57 8.52 -17.87
C ILE A 10 -7.62 7.43 -17.64
N ALA A 11 -8.84 7.81 -17.28
CA ALA A 11 -9.93 6.86 -17.08
C ALA A 11 -10.22 6.05 -18.35
N GLY A 12 -10.25 6.68 -19.53
CA GLY A 12 -10.44 6.00 -20.81
C GLY A 12 -9.32 4.99 -21.13
N LEU A 13 -8.08 5.27 -20.74
CA LEU A 13 -6.98 4.31 -20.85
C LEU A 13 -7.13 3.16 -19.86
N MET A 14 -7.71 3.38 -18.68
CA MET A 14 -7.89 2.34 -17.65
C MET A 14 -9.16 1.52 -17.81
N ALA A 15 -10.17 2.02 -18.54
CA ALA A 15 -11.50 1.41 -18.68
C ALA A 15 -11.57 0.19 -19.62
N ASP A 16 -10.46 -0.21 -20.23
CA ASP A 16 -10.40 -1.41 -21.07
C ASP A 16 -9.96 -2.62 -20.23
N PRO A 17 -10.71 -3.72 -20.22
CA PRO A 17 -10.42 -4.87 -19.34
C PRO A 17 -9.00 -5.43 -19.48
N LYS A 18 -8.45 -5.43 -20.69
CA LYS A 18 -7.10 -5.95 -20.97
C LYS A 18 -6.04 -5.01 -20.43
N ARG A 19 -6.22 -3.70 -20.60
CA ARG A 19 -5.33 -2.68 -20.04
C ARG A 19 -5.42 -2.66 -18.51
N SER A 20 -6.61 -2.77 -17.92
CA SER A 20 -6.77 -2.89 -16.47
C SER A 20 -6.05 -4.13 -15.93
N ALA A 21 -6.20 -5.28 -16.59
CA ALA A 21 -5.53 -6.51 -16.20
C ALA A 21 -3.99 -6.38 -16.28
N MET A 22 -3.46 -5.72 -17.31
CA MET A 22 -2.02 -5.44 -17.42
C MET A 22 -1.51 -4.50 -16.32
N LEU A 23 -2.25 -3.43 -16.04
CA LEU A 23 -1.93 -2.49 -14.96
C LEU A 23 -1.97 -3.19 -13.60
N TRP A 24 -2.97 -4.06 -13.38
CA TRP A 24 -3.09 -4.89 -12.19
C TRP A 24 -1.93 -5.87 -12.06
N ALA A 25 -1.54 -6.52 -13.15
CA ALA A 25 -0.39 -7.43 -13.16
C ALA A 25 0.93 -6.75 -12.75
N LEU A 26 1.03 -5.43 -12.89
CA LEU A 26 2.20 -4.62 -12.54
C LEU A 26 2.09 -3.89 -11.18
N ILE A 27 1.02 -4.12 -10.42
CA ILE A 27 0.69 -3.34 -9.21
C ILE A 27 1.74 -3.50 -8.09
N ASP A 28 2.39 -4.66 -8.02
CA ASP A 28 3.48 -4.95 -7.08
C ASP A 28 4.80 -4.23 -7.43
N GLY A 29 4.85 -3.54 -8.58
CA GLY A 29 6.02 -2.84 -9.07
C GLY A 29 7.09 -3.72 -9.69
N THR A 30 6.88 -5.04 -9.80
CA THR A 30 7.83 -5.96 -10.45
C THR A 30 7.86 -5.67 -11.95
N PRO A 31 9.03 -5.35 -12.57
CA PRO A 31 9.12 -5.15 -14.00
C PRO A 31 8.91 -6.47 -14.75
N ARG A 32 7.99 -6.49 -15.72
CA ARG A 32 7.63 -7.70 -16.47
C ARG A 32 7.79 -7.52 -17.98
N PRO A 33 8.31 -8.51 -18.72
CA PRO A 33 8.40 -8.45 -20.16
C PRO A 33 7.04 -8.75 -20.82
N THR A 34 6.92 -8.45 -22.11
CA THR A 34 5.67 -8.59 -22.86
C THR A 34 5.11 -10.02 -22.85
N ASP A 35 5.97 -11.03 -22.98
CA ASP A 35 5.60 -12.45 -23.00
C ASP A 35 4.94 -12.88 -21.69
N GLU A 36 5.49 -12.44 -20.56
CA GLU A 36 4.93 -12.69 -19.24
C GLU A 36 3.58 -11.98 -19.06
N LEU A 37 3.49 -10.70 -19.43
CA LEU A 37 2.24 -9.93 -19.33
C LEU A 37 1.14 -10.51 -20.23
N ALA A 38 1.50 -10.96 -21.43
CA ALA A 38 0.58 -11.63 -22.34
C ALA A 38 0.02 -12.91 -21.71
N MET A 39 0.89 -13.72 -21.09
CA MET A 39 0.49 -14.94 -20.39
C MET A 39 -0.44 -14.62 -19.21
N MET A 40 -0.04 -13.70 -18.32
CA MET A 40 -0.80 -13.33 -17.12
C MET A 40 -2.18 -12.73 -17.43
N THR A 41 -2.35 -12.12 -18.61
CA THR A 41 -3.60 -11.46 -19.01
C THR A 41 -4.40 -12.25 -20.05
N GLY A 42 -3.94 -13.44 -20.45
CA GLY A 42 -4.60 -14.27 -21.45
C GLY A 42 -4.61 -13.65 -22.86
N LEU A 43 -3.61 -12.84 -23.19
CA LEU A 43 -3.50 -12.14 -24.46
C LEU A 43 -2.50 -12.77 -25.41
N THR A 44 -2.69 -12.53 -26.70
CA THR A 44 -1.65 -12.80 -27.70
C THR A 44 -0.51 -11.81 -27.57
N SER A 45 0.69 -12.19 -28.00
CA SER A 45 1.85 -11.28 -27.99
C SER A 45 1.60 -9.99 -28.79
N SER A 46 0.89 -10.07 -29.92
CA SER A 46 0.55 -8.90 -30.75
C SER A 46 -0.44 -7.96 -30.05
N SER A 47 -1.50 -8.50 -29.44
CA SER A 47 -2.45 -7.72 -28.66
C SER A 47 -1.77 -7.07 -27.45
N ALA A 48 -0.89 -7.81 -26.77
CA ALA A 48 -0.16 -7.30 -25.63
C ALA A 48 0.75 -6.12 -26.00
N CYS A 49 1.54 -6.25 -27.08
CA CYS A 49 2.36 -5.15 -27.61
C CYS A 49 1.56 -3.88 -27.89
N ALA A 50 0.38 -4.00 -28.50
CA ALA A 50 -0.47 -2.85 -28.82
C ALA A 50 -0.92 -2.11 -27.55
N HIS A 51 -1.45 -2.84 -26.56
CA HIS A 51 -1.87 -2.26 -25.28
C HIS A 51 -0.70 -1.63 -24.51
N LEU A 52 0.43 -2.33 -24.41
CA LEU A 52 1.62 -1.83 -23.72
C LEU A 52 2.20 -0.58 -24.37
N SER A 53 2.20 -0.52 -25.70
CA SER A 53 2.66 0.66 -26.45
C SER A 53 1.76 1.87 -26.18
N LEU A 54 0.44 1.67 -26.20
CA LEU A 54 -0.52 2.73 -25.89
C LEU A 54 -0.33 3.23 -24.44
N LEU A 55 -0.30 2.33 -23.47
CA LEU A 55 -0.11 2.67 -22.05
C LEU A 55 1.23 3.37 -21.78
N SER A 56 2.30 2.96 -22.47
CA SER A 56 3.62 3.61 -22.37
C SER A 56 3.61 5.00 -23.01
N SER A 57 3.01 5.14 -24.20
CA SER A 57 2.91 6.44 -24.88
C SER A 57 2.09 7.47 -24.10
N ALA A 58 1.12 6.99 -23.31
CA ALA A 58 0.30 7.82 -22.43
C ALA A 58 0.93 8.07 -21.05
N GLY A 59 2.14 7.55 -20.78
CA GLY A 59 2.85 7.78 -19.52
C GLY A 59 2.31 6.98 -18.33
N LEU A 60 1.48 5.96 -18.54
CA LEU A 60 1.01 5.06 -17.46
C LEU A 60 2.04 3.96 -17.16
N LEU A 61 2.85 3.60 -18.16
CA LEU A 61 3.94 2.63 -18.02
C LEU A 61 5.29 3.25 -18.36
N ARG A 62 6.33 2.78 -17.67
CA ARG A 62 7.73 3.03 -18.02
C ARG A 62 8.33 1.76 -18.64
N LEU A 63 9.14 1.97 -19.66
CA LEU A 63 9.92 0.93 -20.32
C LEU A 63 11.35 0.90 -19.74
N GLU A 64 11.80 -0.27 -19.30
CA GLU A 64 13.17 -0.51 -18.87
C GLU A 64 13.83 -1.51 -19.84
N SER A 65 14.97 -1.11 -20.41
CA SER A 65 15.73 -2.00 -21.30
C SER A 65 16.72 -2.81 -20.48
N ARG A 66 16.57 -4.13 -20.46
CA ARG A 66 17.50 -5.05 -19.79
C ARG A 66 18.01 -6.06 -20.80
N GLY A 67 19.18 -5.77 -21.37
CA GLY A 67 19.75 -6.54 -22.47
C GLY A 67 18.85 -6.46 -23.71
N ARG A 68 18.46 -7.62 -24.26
CA ARG A 68 17.61 -7.71 -25.45
C ARG A 68 16.11 -7.64 -25.15
N LYS A 69 15.71 -7.83 -23.89
CA LYS A 69 14.30 -7.80 -23.48
C LYS A 69 13.93 -6.43 -22.93
N ARG A 70 12.69 -6.05 -23.21
CA ARG A 70 12.03 -4.85 -22.70
C ARG A 70 11.12 -5.24 -21.56
N TYR A 71 11.25 -4.55 -20.44
CA TYR A 71 10.45 -4.75 -19.24
C TYR A 71 9.56 -3.54 -19.03
N PHE A 72 8.33 -3.78 -18.60
CA PHE A 72 7.33 -2.77 -18.33
C PHE A 72 7.07 -2.72 -16.84
N ARG A 73 6.87 -1.51 -16.32
CA ARG A 73 6.43 -1.23 -14.95
C ARG A 73 5.45 -0.07 -14.97
N LEU A 74 4.68 0.09 -13.88
CA LEU A 74 3.93 1.32 -13.66
C LEU A 74 4.88 2.53 -13.66
N ALA A 75 4.49 3.60 -14.37
CA ALA A 75 5.36 4.75 -14.55
C ALA A 75 5.68 5.47 -13.23
N THR A 76 4.71 5.52 -12.32
CA THR A 76 4.84 6.15 -11.00
C THR A 76 4.00 5.42 -9.95
N PRO A 77 4.32 5.59 -8.64
CA PRO A 77 3.47 5.09 -7.56
C PRO A 77 2.02 5.60 -7.60
N GLN A 78 1.80 6.81 -8.12
CA GLN A 78 0.46 7.42 -8.23
C GLN A 78 -0.42 6.66 -9.23
N VAL A 79 0.14 6.10 -10.31
CA VAL A 79 -0.61 5.20 -11.20
C VAL A 79 -1.09 3.98 -10.43
N GLY A 80 -0.24 3.40 -9.58
CA GLY A 80 -0.62 2.28 -8.72
C GLY A 80 -1.72 2.64 -7.71
N VAL A 81 -1.68 3.84 -7.13
CA VAL A 81 -2.77 4.36 -6.27
C VAL A 81 -4.09 4.44 -7.04
N ALA A 82 -4.07 4.96 -8.27
CA ALA A 82 -5.28 5.05 -9.09
C ALA A 82 -5.83 3.66 -9.47
N VAL A 83 -4.95 2.72 -9.84
CA VAL A 83 -5.33 1.33 -10.16
C VAL A 83 -5.94 0.64 -8.93
N GLU A 84 -5.30 0.75 -7.76
CA GLU A 84 -5.80 0.18 -6.51
C GLU A 84 -7.14 0.80 -6.13
N ALA A 85 -7.29 2.12 -6.23
CA ALA A 85 -8.53 2.83 -5.93
C ALA A 85 -9.69 2.44 -6.85
N LEU A 86 -9.44 2.17 -8.14
CA LEU A 86 -10.49 1.69 -9.04
C LEU A 86 -10.84 0.22 -8.78
N ALA A 87 -9.85 -0.60 -8.46
CA ALA A 87 -10.06 -2.02 -8.15
C ALA A 87 -10.78 -2.26 -6.82
N SER A 88 -10.73 -1.29 -5.91
CA SER A 88 -11.34 -1.36 -4.58
C SER A 88 -12.81 -0.94 -4.57
N VAL A 89 -13.28 -0.23 -5.60
CA VAL A 89 -14.70 0.16 -5.72
C VAL A 89 -15.57 -1.08 -5.95
N GLN A 90 -16.44 -1.36 -4.99
CA GLN A 90 -17.48 -2.37 -5.13
C GLN A 90 -18.70 -1.75 -5.81
N LEU A 91 -18.96 -2.17 -7.05
CA LEU A 91 -20.21 -1.83 -7.72
C LEU A 91 -21.30 -2.80 -7.25
N VAL A 92 -22.34 -2.26 -6.62
CA VAL A 92 -23.55 -3.02 -6.33
C VAL A 92 -24.37 -3.09 -7.61
N SER A 93 -24.41 -4.25 -8.25
CA SER A 93 -25.36 -4.48 -9.34
C SER A 93 -26.79 -4.50 -8.79
N GLU A 94 -27.75 -3.96 -9.56
CA GLU A 94 -29.20 -4.08 -9.29
C GLU A 94 -29.66 -5.53 -9.10
N ARG A 95 -28.88 -6.51 -9.57
CA ARG A 95 -29.13 -7.95 -9.40
C ARG A 95 -28.54 -8.54 -8.10
N GLY A 96 -28.02 -7.72 -7.20
CA GLY A 96 -27.41 -8.16 -5.94
C GLY A 96 -26.06 -8.88 -6.09
N LEU A 97 -25.54 -9.02 -7.31
CA LEU A 97 -24.21 -9.56 -7.57
C LEU A 97 -23.17 -8.53 -7.15
N ARG A 98 -22.35 -8.88 -6.16
CA ARG A 98 -21.15 -8.12 -5.81
C ARG A 98 -20.03 -8.51 -6.78
N THR A 99 -19.39 -7.53 -7.38
CA THR A 99 -18.13 -7.77 -8.12
C THR A 99 -17.09 -8.34 -7.16
N GLU A 100 -16.42 -9.42 -7.55
CA GLU A 100 -15.29 -9.96 -6.78
C GLU A 100 -14.20 -8.90 -6.67
N VAL A 101 -13.79 -8.59 -5.44
CA VAL A 101 -12.70 -7.65 -5.18
C VAL A 101 -11.40 -8.31 -5.61
N LEU A 102 -10.68 -7.67 -6.53
CA LEU A 102 -9.34 -8.14 -6.91
C LEU A 102 -8.46 -8.22 -5.68
N GLN A 103 -7.68 -9.29 -5.54
CA GLN A 103 -6.82 -9.50 -4.37
C GLN A 103 -5.42 -8.94 -4.59
N LEU A 104 -4.90 -8.17 -3.63
CA LEU A 104 -3.55 -7.60 -3.69
C LEU A 104 -2.55 -8.75 -3.72
N PRO A 105 -1.45 -8.61 -4.49
CA PRO A 105 -0.33 -9.53 -4.40
C PRO A 105 0.15 -9.66 -2.95
N MET A 106 0.61 -10.87 -2.57
CA MET A 106 1.09 -11.17 -1.21
C MET A 106 2.13 -10.16 -0.71
N SER A 107 3.01 -9.69 -1.60
CA SER A 107 4.02 -8.67 -1.29
C SER A 107 3.40 -7.38 -0.76
N MET A 108 2.32 -6.90 -1.39
CA MET A 108 1.60 -5.69 -0.98
C MET A 108 0.66 -5.91 0.20
N ARG A 109 0.14 -7.13 0.37
CA ARG A 109 -0.65 -7.49 1.55
C ARG A 109 0.20 -7.44 2.81
N ARG A 110 1.40 -8.02 2.77
CA ARG A 110 2.31 -8.08 3.93
C ARG A 110 2.76 -6.70 4.40
N ALA A 111 3.27 -5.86 3.48
CA ALA A 111 3.63 -4.48 3.78
C ALA A 111 3.66 -3.62 2.50
N ARG A 112 3.00 -2.46 2.57
CA ARG A 112 2.99 -1.47 1.49
C ARG A 112 2.93 -0.06 2.03
N ARG A 113 3.20 0.91 1.16
CA ARG A 113 2.96 2.33 1.45
C ARG A 113 1.48 2.68 1.18
N CYS A 114 0.72 3.08 2.22
CA CYS A 114 -0.59 3.76 2.09
C CYS A 114 -0.31 5.27 2.29
N GLY A 115 -0.30 6.06 1.21
CA GLY A 115 0.10 7.48 1.29
C GLY A 115 1.52 7.69 1.85
N GLU A 116 1.63 8.35 3.00
CA GLU A 116 2.90 8.62 3.69
C GLU A 116 3.14 7.70 4.90
N HIS A 117 2.39 6.61 5.04
CA HIS A 117 2.49 5.70 6.17
C HIS A 117 2.48 4.22 5.76
N LEU A 118 2.77 3.36 6.73
CA LEU A 118 2.81 1.91 6.56
C LEU A 118 1.39 1.33 6.54
N GLY A 119 1.09 0.52 5.53
CA GLY A 119 -0.13 -0.28 5.42
C GLY A 119 0.18 -1.76 5.18
N GLY A 120 -0.85 -2.61 5.21
CA GLY A 120 -0.74 -4.07 5.13
C GLY A 120 -0.77 -4.76 6.49
N GLU A 121 -0.61 -6.08 6.49
CA GLU A 121 -0.73 -6.97 7.67
C GLU A 121 0.15 -6.48 8.82
N LEU A 122 1.42 -6.17 8.52
CA LEU A 122 2.38 -5.68 9.51
C LEU A 122 1.89 -4.40 10.21
N ALA A 123 1.21 -3.52 9.47
CA ALA A 123 0.70 -2.25 9.98
C ALA A 123 -0.49 -2.46 10.91
N GLY A 124 -1.43 -3.33 10.52
CA GLY A 124 -2.60 -3.69 11.31
C GLY A 124 -2.22 -4.43 12.58
N GLU A 125 -1.27 -5.36 12.50
CA GLU A 125 -0.73 -6.09 13.65
C GLU A 125 -0.02 -5.16 14.64
N LEU A 126 0.79 -4.21 14.15
CA LEU A 126 1.43 -3.21 14.98
C LEU A 126 0.39 -2.30 15.65
N TYR A 127 -0.60 -1.82 14.90
CA TYR A 127 -1.71 -1.04 15.44
C TYR A 127 -2.40 -1.80 16.59
N HIS A 128 -2.77 -3.05 16.35
CA HIS A 128 -3.45 -3.88 17.34
C HIS A 128 -2.60 -4.05 18.61
N ARG A 129 -1.30 -4.34 18.48
CA ARG A 129 -0.38 -4.44 19.63
C ARG A 129 -0.31 -3.14 20.42
N LEU A 130 -0.24 -1.99 19.76
CA LEU A 130 -0.15 -0.69 20.43
C LEU A 130 -1.42 -0.37 21.23
N VAL A 131 -2.60 -0.74 20.71
CA VAL A 131 -3.87 -0.62 21.44
C VAL A 131 -3.90 -1.60 22.63
N VAL A 132 -3.62 -2.88 22.42
CA VAL A 132 -3.63 -3.91 23.48
C VAL A 132 -2.63 -3.61 24.59
N ALA A 133 -1.44 -3.09 24.26
CA ALA A 133 -0.43 -2.69 25.23
C ALA A 133 -0.79 -1.40 25.99
N GLY A 134 -1.89 -0.73 25.63
CA GLY A 134 -2.33 0.54 26.21
C GLY A 134 -1.44 1.73 25.84
N TRP A 135 -0.74 1.67 24.71
CA TRP A 135 0.04 2.81 24.18
C TRP A 135 -0.88 3.78 23.44
N LEU A 136 -1.95 3.24 22.84
CA LEU A 136 -2.96 3.99 22.12
C LEU A 136 -4.33 3.71 22.74
N GLU A 137 -5.12 4.78 22.89
CA GLU A 137 -6.47 4.75 23.41
C GLU A 137 -7.43 5.15 22.29
N VAL A 138 -8.44 4.31 22.06
CA VAL A 138 -9.46 4.54 21.04
C VAL A 138 -10.62 5.30 21.68
N SER A 139 -10.85 6.54 21.26
CA SER A 139 -11.96 7.38 21.69
C SER A 139 -12.86 7.71 20.50
N GLY A 140 -13.86 6.86 20.26
CA GLY A 140 -14.76 6.99 19.10
C GLY A 140 -14.00 6.76 17.78
N ARG A 141 -13.87 7.80 16.96
CA ARG A 141 -13.08 7.78 15.70
C ARG A 141 -11.66 8.33 15.87
N GLU A 142 -11.32 8.83 17.06
CA GLU A 142 -10.00 9.37 17.34
C GLU A 142 -9.13 8.36 18.06
N LEU A 143 -7.84 8.39 17.73
CA LEU A 143 -6.83 7.60 18.40
C LEU A 143 -5.89 8.56 19.14
N LEU A 144 -5.81 8.39 20.45
CA LEU A 144 -4.98 9.21 21.32
C LEU A 144 -3.78 8.40 21.81
N VAL A 145 -2.64 9.05 21.94
CA VAL A 145 -1.46 8.43 22.56
C VAL A 145 -1.54 8.63 24.07
N SER A 146 -1.60 7.53 24.81
CA SER A 146 -1.61 7.57 26.28
C SER A 146 -0.27 8.06 26.84
N GLU A 147 -0.22 8.41 28.13
CA GLU A 147 1.04 8.82 28.77
C GLU A 147 2.09 7.69 28.75
N LYS A 148 1.63 6.45 28.93
CA LYS A 148 2.45 5.25 28.75
C LYS A 148 2.97 5.15 27.32
N GLY A 149 2.09 5.34 26.33
CA GLY A 149 2.45 5.33 24.92
C GLY A 149 3.50 6.37 24.57
N ARG A 150 3.38 7.59 25.09
CA ARG A 150 4.37 8.67 24.91
C ARG A 150 5.75 8.25 25.39
N THR A 151 5.83 7.74 26.61
CA THR A 151 7.10 7.27 27.21
C THR A 151 7.74 6.15 26.40
N GLN A 152 6.93 5.16 25.99
CA GLN A 152 7.44 3.98 25.29
C GLN A 152 7.78 4.25 23.81
N LEU A 153 7.02 5.12 23.14
CA LEU A 153 7.34 5.58 21.77
C LEU A 153 8.62 6.41 21.77
N ALA A 154 8.83 7.26 22.78
CA ALA A 154 10.07 8.01 22.93
C ALA A 154 11.28 7.07 23.10
N ALA A 155 11.13 5.95 23.81
CA ALA A 155 12.19 4.95 24.00
C ALA A 155 12.63 4.26 22.70
N ILE A 156 11.78 4.24 21.67
CA ILE A 156 12.12 3.73 20.32
C ILE A 156 12.44 4.86 19.32
N GLY A 157 12.54 6.11 19.80
CA GLY A 157 12.93 7.27 18.98
C GLY A 157 11.76 8.06 18.36
N VAL A 158 10.52 7.84 18.81
CA VAL A 158 9.33 8.57 18.34
C VAL A 158 8.81 9.51 19.45
N TYR A 159 9.17 10.79 19.36
CA TYR A 159 8.79 11.81 20.34
C TYR A 159 7.48 12.52 19.95
N ILE A 160 6.38 12.18 20.63
CA ILE A 160 5.03 12.66 20.29
C ILE A 160 4.89 14.18 20.36
N ASP A 161 5.49 14.83 21.36
CA ASP A 161 5.36 16.28 21.54
C ASP A 161 6.10 17.09 20.46
N ALA A 162 7.03 16.46 19.73
CA ALA A 162 7.71 17.05 18.57
C ALA A 162 6.94 16.88 17.26
N LEU A 163 5.88 16.05 17.23
CA LEU A 163 5.06 15.84 16.03
C LEU A 163 4.10 17.03 15.83
N ALA A 164 3.91 17.42 14.56
CA ALA A 164 3.06 18.56 14.18
C ALA A 164 1.62 18.44 14.71
N SER A 165 1.08 17.21 14.76
CA SER A 165 -0.19 16.90 15.44
C SER A 165 0.10 16.29 16.80
N ARG A 166 0.10 17.14 17.84
CA ARG A 166 0.59 16.83 19.20
C ARG A 166 -0.24 15.83 20.01
N ARG A 167 -1.45 15.47 19.56
CA ARG A 167 -2.41 14.66 20.35
C ARG A 167 -3.29 13.71 19.54
N HIS A 168 -3.66 14.08 18.33
CA HIS A 168 -4.59 13.29 17.52
C HIS A 168 -3.81 12.47 16.51
N CYS A 169 -3.82 11.15 16.70
CA CYS A 169 -3.45 10.23 15.64
C CYS A 169 -4.66 10.03 14.74
N VAL A 170 -4.43 10.01 13.43
CA VAL A 170 -5.48 9.69 12.47
C VAL A 170 -5.44 8.19 12.25
N ILE A 171 -6.55 7.51 12.55
CA ILE A 171 -6.74 6.13 12.10
C ILE A 171 -6.85 6.20 10.59
N CYS A 172 -5.95 5.53 9.87
CA CYS A 172 -6.16 5.37 8.44
C CYS A 172 -7.13 4.23 8.22
N HIS A 173 -8.36 4.63 7.88
CA HIS A 173 -9.36 3.78 7.27
C HIS A 173 -9.01 3.65 5.78
N CYS A 174 -7.91 2.96 5.42
CA CYS A 174 -7.80 2.43 4.05
C CYS A 174 -8.84 1.29 3.96
N ASP A 175 -10.14 1.64 3.96
CA ASP A 175 -11.31 0.79 4.24
C ASP A 175 -11.63 -0.24 3.15
N GLU A 176 -10.97 -0.18 1.99
CA GLU A 176 -11.42 -0.93 0.82
C GLU A 176 -10.58 -2.20 0.51
N TRP A 177 -9.78 -2.64 1.48
CA TRP A 177 -9.13 -3.96 1.49
C TRP A 177 -9.46 -4.65 2.80
N SER A 178 -10.68 -5.20 2.89
CA SER A 178 -11.41 -5.54 4.12
C SER A 178 -10.78 -6.56 5.08
N ASP A 179 -9.64 -7.15 4.76
CA ASP A 179 -9.07 -8.23 5.60
C ASP A 179 -7.83 -7.78 6.40
N GLN A 180 -7.43 -6.52 6.28
CA GLN A 180 -6.11 -6.04 6.74
C GLN A 180 -6.16 -5.18 8.02
N GLY A 181 -7.37 -4.84 8.47
CA GLY A 181 -7.60 -4.06 9.69
C GLY A 181 -7.15 -2.59 9.61
N PRO A 182 -7.55 -1.77 10.60
CA PRO A 182 -7.11 -0.38 10.71
C PRO A 182 -5.59 -0.30 10.94
N HIS A 183 -4.97 0.76 10.43
CA HIS A 183 -3.55 1.04 10.67
C HIS A 183 -3.31 2.53 10.92
N LEU A 184 -2.09 2.84 11.37
CA LEU A 184 -1.71 4.18 11.81
C LEU A 184 -1.47 5.12 10.63
N GLY A 185 -2.29 6.14 10.51
CA GLY A 185 -2.08 7.28 9.62
C GLY A 185 -1.53 8.50 10.37
N GLY A 186 -1.58 9.65 9.70
CA GLY A 186 -1.18 10.94 10.27
C GLY A 186 0.31 11.01 10.64
N SER A 187 0.64 11.93 11.57
CA SER A 187 2.02 12.19 11.99
C SER A 187 2.68 10.98 12.66
N LEU A 188 1.94 10.20 13.45
CA LEU A 188 2.47 9.00 14.10
C LEU A 188 2.80 7.90 13.09
N GLY A 189 1.89 7.61 12.16
CA GLY A 189 2.13 6.63 11.09
C GLY A 189 3.34 7.00 10.22
N GLN A 190 3.47 8.29 9.88
CA GLN A 190 4.62 8.82 9.17
C GLN A 190 5.93 8.68 9.96
N ALA A 191 5.91 9.01 11.25
CA ALA A 191 7.08 8.91 12.12
C ALA A 191 7.56 7.46 12.27
N LEU A 192 6.64 6.51 12.43
CA LEU A 192 6.96 5.08 12.50
C LEU A 192 7.51 4.55 11.17
N LEU A 193 6.89 4.88 10.03
CA LEU A 193 7.42 4.48 8.73
C LEU A 193 8.82 5.04 8.52
N LYS A 194 9.03 6.31 8.84
CA LYS A 194 10.34 6.96 8.74
C LYS A 194 11.38 6.28 9.62
N LEU A 195 11.04 5.97 10.87
CA LEU A 195 11.90 5.21 11.78
C LEU A 195 12.30 3.86 11.15
N PHE A 196 11.32 3.10 10.64
CA PHE A 196 11.59 1.77 10.08
C PHE A 196 12.46 1.82 8.82
N LEU A 197 12.29 2.83 7.98
CA LEU A 197 13.14 3.07 6.81
C LEU A 197 14.57 3.46 7.24
N GLN A 198 14.72 4.39 8.20
CA GLN A 198 16.02 4.85 8.68
C GLN A 198 16.81 3.76 9.40
N SER A 199 16.13 2.89 10.14
CA SER A 199 16.73 1.73 10.81
C SER A 199 17.06 0.57 9.86
N GLY A 200 16.71 0.67 8.56
CA GLY A 200 16.89 -0.42 7.59
C GLY A 200 16.01 -1.65 7.84
N TRP A 201 15.02 -1.53 8.72
CA TRP A 201 14.03 -2.58 9.03
C TRP A 201 13.06 -2.78 7.87
N ILE A 202 12.72 -1.68 7.20
CA ILE A 202 11.94 -1.66 5.98
C ILE A 202 12.77 -0.99 4.89
N ARG A 203 12.65 -1.48 3.66
CA ARG A 203 13.20 -0.88 2.45
C ARG A 203 12.10 -0.68 1.44
N GLU A 204 12.13 0.44 0.74
CA GLU A 204 11.21 0.76 -0.35
C GLU A 204 11.98 0.67 -1.67
N PRO A 205 11.73 -0.35 -2.50
CA PRO A 205 12.27 -0.41 -3.85
C PRO A 205 11.76 0.76 -4.67
N GLU A 206 12.66 1.41 -5.40
CA GLU A 206 12.35 2.61 -6.19
C GLU A 206 11.16 2.36 -7.11
N GLY A 207 10.22 3.30 -7.14
CA GLY A 207 9.07 3.30 -8.05
C GLY A 207 8.05 2.18 -7.80
N THR A 208 8.04 1.60 -6.59
CA THR A 208 7.05 0.62 -6.15
C THR A 208 6.39 1.10 -4.87
N ARG A 209 5.22 0.56 -4.53
CA ARG A 209 4.58 0.77 -3.21
C ARG A 209 4.79 -0.40 -2.26
N VAL A 210 5.46 -1.46 -2.72
CA VAL A 210 5.78 -2.63 -1.89
C VAL A 210 6.87 -2.23 -0.90
N LEU A 211 6.70 -2.62 0.36
CA LEU A 211 7.72 -2.42 1.38
C LEU A 211 8.36 -3.77 1.73
N GLN A 212 9.67 -3.86 1.56
CA GLN A 212 10.45 -5.05 1.88
C GLN A 212 10.90 -4.99 3.33
N ILE A 213 10.52 -5.98 4.13
CA ILE A 213 10.88 -6.06 5.53
C ILE A 213 12.14 -6.95 5.66
N SER A 214 13.17 -6.46 6.35
CA SER A 214 14.35 -7.27 6.65
C SER A 214 14.06 -8.28 7.77
N ALA A 215 14.88 -9.34 7.87
CA ALA A 215 14.73 -10.32 8.96
C ALA A 215 14.84 -9.68 10.34
N GLU A 216 15.76 -8.73 10.50
CA GLU A 216 15.87 -7.91 11.71
C GLU A 216 14.63 -7.04 11.91
N GLY A 217 14.13 -6.39 10.85
CA GLY A 217 12.93 -5.56 10.91
C GLY A 217 11.72 -6.31 11.41
N VAL A 218 11.49 -7.54 10.95
CA VAL A 218 10.42 -8.41 11.48
C VAL A 218 10.57 -8.60 12.98
N GLN A 219 11.77 -8.92 13.46
CA GLN A 219 12.01 -9.14 14.89
C GLN A 219 11.78 -7.86 15.71
N GLN A 220 12.33 -6.73 15.27
CA GLN A 220 12.26 -5.47 16.02
C GLN A 220 10.84 -4.90 16.03
N ILE A 221 10.15 -4.90 14.89
CA ILE A 221 8.76 -4.41 14.81
C ILE A 221 7.82 -5.29 15.66
N ASN A 222 8.09 -6.59 15.75
CA ASN A 222 7.32 -7.50 16.61
C ASN A 222 7.64 -7.36 18.11
N ARG A 223 8.76 -6.73 18.48
CA ARG A 223 9.07 -6.39 19.88
C ARG A 223 8.36 -5.11 20.33
N ILE A 224 8.00 -4.22 19.41
CA ILE A 224 7.26 -2.99 19.75
C ILE A 224 5.89 -3.37 20.33
N ALA A 225 5.62 -2.84 21.52
CA ALA A 225 4.40 -3.13 22.27
C ALA A 225 4.12 -4.63 22.44
N ARG A 226 5.19 -5.46 22.54
CA ARG A 226 5.03 -6.89 22.82
C ARG A 226 4.49 -7.07 24.24
N THR A 227 3.20 -7.36 24.33
CA THR A 227 2.57 -7.80 25.57
C THR A 227 2.91 -9.26 25.80
N THR A 228 3.55 -9.57 26.92
CA THR A 228 3.58 -10.95 27.43
C THR A 228 2.16 -11.24 27.88
N THR A 229 1.40 -12.00 27.09
CA THR A 229 0.12 -12.52 27.55
C THR A 229 0.41 -13.32 28.81
N LEU A 230 0.06 -12.77 29.98
CA LEU A 230 -0.06 -13.57 31.19
C LEU A 230 -1.06 -14.68 30.84
N GLN A 231 -0.60 -15.92 30.87
CA GLN A 231 -1.47 -17.08 30.83
C GLN A 231 -2.51 -16.89 31.92
N VAL A 232 -3.75 -16.66 31.52
CA VAL A 232 -4.89 -16.83 32.42
C VAL A 232 -4.97 -18.34 32.63
N GLY A 233 -4.62 -18.77 33.85
CA GLY A 233 -4.77 -20.15 34.29
C GLY A 233 -6.22 -20.55 34.48
#